data_AF-A0A4R2C9P8-F1
#
_entry.id   AF-A0A4R2C9P8-F1
#
_cell.length_a   1.000
_cell.length_b   1.000
_cell.length_c   1.000
_cell.angle_alpha   90.00
_cell.angle_beta   90.00
_cell.angle_gamma   90.00
#
_symmetry.space_group_name_H-M   'P 1'
#
loop_
_entity.id
_entity.type
_entity.pdbx_description
1 polymer ?
#
loop_
_entity_poly.entity_id
_entity_poly.type
_entity_poly.pdbx_seq_one_letter_code
_entity_poly.pdbx_strand_id
1 'polypeptide(L)' 'MFAINPAGPIDWGDLAAGAGYFDQAHFGHEFRAFTGLTPTRYVEVRRRFLREHPGHALDSWPLPAD' A
#
# COMPACT_ATOMS: atom_id res chain seq x y z
N MET A 1 13.12 -0.40 -0.66
CA MET A 1 11.86 0.06 -1.25
C MET A 1 10.72 -0.62 -0.50
N PHE A 2 9.94 0.11 0.29
CA PHE A 2 8.82 -0.47 1.06
C PHE A 2 7.66 -0.72 0.12
N ALA A 3 7.47 -1.98 -0.28
CA ALA A 3 6.37 -2.39 -1.14
C ALA A 3 5.24 -2.99 -0.30
N ILE A 4 4.02 -2.49 -0.48
CA ILE A 4 2.82 -3.12 0.08
C ILE A 4 2.49 -4.32 -0.82
N ASN A 5 2.61 -5.55 -0.30
CA ASN A 5 2.11 -6.74 -0.99
C ASN A 5 0.63 -6.97 -0.60
N PRO A 6 -0.35 -6.65 -1.47
CA PRO A 6 -1.77 -6.84 -1.16
C PRO A 6 -2.17 -8.32 -1.10
N ALA A 7 -1.38 -9.26 -1.61
CA ALA A 7 -1.68 -10.69 -1.58
C ALA A 7 -1.41 -11.34 -0.21
N GLY A 8 -0.61 -10.69 0.65
CA GLY A 8 -0.25 -11.19 1.98
C GLY A 8 -0.92 -10.45 3.14
N PRO A 9 -0.72 -10.93 4.37
CA PRO A 9 -0.94 -10.12 5.57
C PRO A 9 0.00 -8.91 5.57
N ILE A 10 -0.48 -7.78 6.11
CA ILE A 10 0.27 -6.53 6.17
C ILE A 10 0.33 -6.10 7.64
N ASP A 11 1.54 -5.97 8.16
CA ASP A 11 1.78 -5.32 9.44
C ASP A 11 1.94 -3.82 9.19
N TRP A 12 0.91 -3.06 9.53
CA TRP A 12 0.91 -1.61 9.36
C TRP A 12 1.82 -0.89 10.35
N GLY A 13 2.10 -1.48 11.51
CA GLY A 13 3.01 -0.92 12.51
C GLY A 13 4.45 -1.01 12.01
N ASP A 14 4.85 -2.20 11.54
CA ASP A 14 6.17 -2.40 10.94
C ASP A 14 6.36 -1.57 9.66
N LEU A 15 5.33 -1.48 8.80
CA LEU A 15 5.37 -0.63 7.62
C LEU A 15 5.54 0.86 7.99
N ALA A 16 4.79 1.33 8.98
CA ALA A 16 4.89 2.72 9.46
C ALA A 16 6.29 2.99 10.04
N ALA A 17 6.78 2.11 10.91
CA ALA A 17 8.12 2.22 11.50
C ALA A 17 9.23 2.19 10.44
N GLY A 18 9.16 1.26 9.49
CA GLY A 18 10.09 1.16 8.38
C GLY A 18 10.09 2.41 7.50
N ALA A 19 8.92 3.02 7.28
CA ALA A 19 8.79 4.28 6.55
C ALA A 19 9.17 5.54 7.36
N GLY A 20 9.61 5.38 8.62
CA GLY A 20 10.08 6.48 9.48
C GLY A 20 9.00 7.19 10.29
N TYR A 21 7.78 6.64 10.33
CA TYR A 21 6.71 7.17 11.17
C TYR A 21 6.88 6.72 12.61
N PHE A 22 6.57 7.63 13.53
CA PHE A 22 6.58 7.33 14.97
C PHE A 22 5.50 6.32 15.35
N ASP A 23 4.32 6.41 14.72
CA ASP A 23 3.20 5.51 14.96
C ASP A 23 2.36 5.29 13.69
N GLN A 24 1.52 4.25 13.77
CA GLN A 24 0.62 3.86 12.69
C GLN A 24 -0.48 4.89 12.41
N ALA A 25 -0.92 5.67 13.41
CA ALA A 25 -2.01 6.61 13.26
C ALA A 25 -1.58 7.81 12.38
N HIS A 26 -0.37 8.32 12.58
CA HIS A 26 0.24 9.34 11.75
C HIS A 26 0.38 8.86 10.30
N PHE A 27 0.96 7.66 10.11
CA PHE A 27 1.06 7.04 8.80
C PHE A 27 -0.31 6.94 8.12
N GLY A 28 -1.33 6.46 8.83
CA GLY A 28 -2.68 6.32 8.29
C GLY A 28 -3.31 7.65 7.87
N HIS A 29 -3.02 8.73 8.58
CA HIS A 29 -3.49 10.06 8.24
C HIS A 29 -2.85 10.59 6.95
N GLU A 30 -1.51 10.56 6.85
CA GLU A 30 -0.80 11.01 5.66
C GLU A 30 -1.11 10.12 4.45
N PHE A 31 -1.20 8.81 4.64
CA PHE A 31 -1.58 7.87 3.60
C PHE A 31 -2.96 8.21 3.03
N ARG A 32 -3.93 8.55 3.89
CA ARG A 32 -5.25 9.00 3.45
C ARG A 32 -5.21 10.36 2.78
N ALA A 33 -4.39 11.29 3.26
CA ALA A 33 -4.22 12.59 2.61
C ALA A 33 -3.67 12.44 1.19
N PHE A 34 -2.73 11.51 0.98
CA PHE A 34 -2.10 11.26 -0.32
C PHE A 34 -2.97 10.43 -1.28
N THR A 35 -3.59 9.35 -0.77
CA THR A 35 -4.33 8.39 -1.63
C THR A 35 -5.84 8.60 -1.65
N GLY A 36 -6.38 9.41 -0.75
CA GLY A 36 -7.81 9.53 -0.49
C GLY A 36 -8.43 8.35 0.28
N LEU A 37 -7.66 7.28 0.55
CA LEU A 37 -8.14 6.04 1.18
C LEU A 37 -7.40 5.76 2.49
N THR A 38 -8.06 5.14 3.46
CA THR A 38 -7.33 4.54 4.58
C THR A 38 -6.47 3.38 4.06
N PRO A 39 -5.37 3.04 4.76
CA PRO A 39 -4.48 1.96 4.31
C PRO A 39 -5.21 0.62 4.10
N THR A 40 -6.12 0.26 5.02
CA THR A 40 -6.95 -0.95 4.91
C THR A 40 -7.86 -0.91 3.68
N ARG A 41 -8.53 0.22 3.43
CA ARG A 41 -9.43 0.36 2.29
C ARG A 41 -8.69 0.31 0.96
N TYR A 42 -7.50 0.91 0.89
CA TYR A 42 -6.63 0.81 -0.27
C TYR A 42 -6.31 -0.66 -0.61
N VAL A 43 -5.93 -1.46 0.39
CA VAL A 43 -5.63 -2.89 0.20
C VAL A 43 -6.85 -3.67 -0.27
N GLU A 44 -8.04 -3.41 0.27
CA GLU A 44 -9.28 -4.05 -0.18
C GLU A 44 -9.55 -3.79 -1.67
N VAL A 45 -9.40 -2.53 -2.10
CA VAL A 45 -9.56 -2.13 -3.50
C VAL A 45 -8.53 -2.84 -4.38
N ARG A 46 -7.26 -2.89 -3.95
CA ARG A 46 -6.20 -3.58 -4.71
C ARG A 46 -6.40 -5.09 -4.78
N ARG A 47 -6.82 -5.73 -3.70
CA ARG A 47 -7.17 -7.16 -3.69
C ARG A 47 -8.34 -7.45 -4.62
N ARG A 48 -9.36 -6.59 -4.63
CA ARG A 48 -10.50 -6.73 -5.54
C ARG A 48 -10.05 -6.63 -7.00
N PHE A 49 -9.29 -5.59 -7.33
CA PHE A 49 -8.75 -5.40 -8.68
C PHE A 49 -7.94 -6.61 -9.15
N LEU A 50 -7.05 -7.14 -8.33
CA LEU A 50 -6.24 -8.33 -8.66
C LEU A 50 -7.08 -9.59 -8.89
N ARG A 51 -8.17 -9.78 -8.13
CA ARG A 51 -9.09 -10.90 -8.36
C ARG A 51 -9.86 -10.76 -9.67
N GLU A 52 -10.27 -9.55 -10.01
CA GLU A 52 -10.98 -9.24 -11.25
C GLU A 52 -10.03 -9.26 -12.48
N HIS A 53 -8.73 -9.06 -12.26
CA HIS A 53 -7.71 -8.94 -13.31
C HIS A 53 -6.43 -9.74 -12.99
N PRO A 54 -6.47 -11.09 -13.05
CA PRO A 54 -5.37 -11.96 -12.59
C PRO A 54 -4.07 -11.87 -13.42
N GLY A 55 -4.06 -11.15 -14.54
CA GLY A 55 -2.87 -10.91 -15.39
C GLY A 55 -2.18 -9.56 -15.16
N HIS A 56 -2.72 -8.69 -14.30
CA HIS A 56 -2.06 -7.43 -13.97
C HIS A 56 -0.96 -7.65 -12.93
N ALA A 57 0.29 -7.78 -13.40
CA ALA A 57 1.47 -7.72 -12.54
C ALA A 57 1.62 -6.28 -12.01
N LEU A 58 1.17 -6.06 -10.78
CA LEU A 58 1.49 -4.85 -10.03
C LEU A 58 2.91 -4.88 -9.44
N ASP A 59 3.65 -5.98 -9.66
CA ASP A 59 4.94 -6.27 -9.05
C ASP A 59 6.07 -5.34 -9.49
N SER A 60 5.85 -4.55 -10.53
CA SER A 60 6.83 -3.57 -10.97
C SER A 60 6.16 -2.67 -11.99
N TRP A 61 5.47 -1.63 -11.53
CA TRP A 61 5.44 -0.42 -12.36
C TRP A 61 6.88 0.10 -12.36
N PRO A 62 7.64 0.03 -13.48
CA PRO A 62 8.88 0.77 -13.52
C PRO A 62 8.43 2.23 -13.41
N LEU A 63 8.83 2.92 -12.35
CA LEU A 63 8.77 4.38 -12.38
C LEU A 63 9.40 4.79 -13.72
N PRO A 64 8.74 5.61 -14.55
CA PRO A 64 9.42 6.21 -15.68
C PRO A 64 10.65 6.89 -15.10
N ALA A 65 11.83 6.35 -15.44
CA ALA A 65 13.08 6.99 -15.19
C ALA A 65 13.20 8.06 -16.27
N ASP A 66 12.66 9.24 -15.95
CA ASP A 66 13.09 10.48 -16.60
C ASP A 66 14.31 11.02 -15.83
#